data_AF-A0A2H1WB32-F1
#
_entry.id   AF-A0A2H1WB32-F1
#
_cell.length_a   1.000
_cell.length_b   1.000
_cell.length_c   1.000
_cell.angle_alpha   90.00
_cell.angle_beta   90.00
_cell.angle_gamma   90.00
#
_symmetry.space_group_name_H-M   'P 1'
#
loop_
_entity.id
_entity.type
_entity.pdbx_description
1 polymer ?
#
loop_
_entity_poly.entity_id
_entity_poly.type
_entity_poly.pdbx_seq_one_letter_code
_entity_poly.pdbx_strand_id
1 'polypeptide(L)'
;MGAQLIQFTNGKTLLMYQKYTFSMQGVHKNYGICSRKRGRKCKARLRLNKCGEIVFAETNHSHPPPKLMKNANGQYVRIDNGEFSYLPI
;
A
#
# COMPACT_ATOMS: atom_id res chain seq x y z
N MET A 1 3.92 -1.82 16.26
CA MET A 1 3.51 -2.21 14.89
C MET A 1 3.32 -0.93 14.09
N GLY A 2 4.29 -0.54 13.25
CA GLY A 2 4.26 0.75 12.53
C GLY A 2 3.69 0.61 11.12
N ALA A 3 3.04 1.67 10.62
CA ALA A 3 2.83 1.83 9.19
C ALA A 3 4.08 2.44 8.55
N GLN A 4 4.44 1.98 7.36
CA GLN A 4 5.64 2.44 6.66
C GLN A 4 5.26 3.00 5.29
N LEU A 5 5.82 4.16 4.93
CA LEU A 5 5.70 4.66 3.56
C LEU A 5 6.64 3.87 2.66
N ILE A 6 6.09 3.32 1.59
CA ILE A 6 6.82 2.59 0.57
C ILE A 6 6.66 3.29 -0.78
N GLN A 7 7.76 3.39 -1.52
CA GLN A 7 7.75 3.92 -2.88
C GLN A 7 7.74 2.76 -3.86
N PHE A 8 6.85 2.80 -4.84
CA PHE A 8 6.83 1.84 -5.93
C PHE A 8 7.77 2.29 -7.06
N THR A 9 8.25 1.34 -7.85
CA THR A 9 9.09 1.63 -9.03
C THR A 9 8.41 2.53 -10.07
N ASN A 10 7.07 2.55 -10.09
CA ASN A 10 6.27 3.45 -10.92
C ASN A 10 6.08 4.86 -10.34
N GLY A 11 6.88 5.25 -9.34
CA GLY A 11 6.83 6.56 -8.67
C GLY A 11 5.67 6.74 -7.68
N LYS A 12 4.75 5.78 -7.55
CA LYS A 12 3.63 5.90 -6.60
C LYS A 12 4.11 5.61 -5.18
N THR A 13 3.83 6.52 -4.25
CA THR A 13 4.08 6.29 -2.82
C THR A 13 2.80 5.83 -2.13
N LEU A 14 2.87 4.74 -1.38
CA LEU A 14 1.76 4.17 -0.62
C LEU A 14 2.16 3.86 0.81
N LEU A 15 1.19 3.81 1.71
CA LEU A 15 1.39 3.41 3.09
C LEU A 15 1.19 1.89 3.23
N MET A 16 2.20 1.18 3.68
CA MET A 16 2.12 -0.25 3.99
C MET A 16 1.79 -0.44 5.47
N TYR A 17 0.69 -1.14 5.74
CA TYR A 17 0.24 -1.49 7.08
C TYR A 17 -0.27 -2.93 7.07
N GLN A 18 0.23 -3.77 7.99
CA GLN A 18 -0.14 -5.19 8.12
C GLN A 18 -0.07 -5.98 6.78
N LYS A 19 0.98 -5.77 5.97
CA LYS A 19 1.17 -6.40 4.64
C LYS A 19 0.17 -5.94 3.56
N TYR A 20 -0.70 -4.97 3.85
CA TYR A 20 -1.58 -4.32 2.88
C TYR A 20 -1.08 -2.92 2.54
N THR A 21 -1.43 -2.45 1.34
CA THR A 21 -1.05 -1.10 0.88
C THR A 21 -2.25 -0.18 0.78
N PHE A 22 -2.08 1.03 1.31
CA PHE A 22 -3.08 2.07 1.38
C PHE A 22 -2.62 3.30 0.61
N SER A 23 -3.50 3.84 -0.21
CA SER A 23 -3.31 5.12 -0.89
C SER A 23 -3.82 6.23 0.00
N MET A 24 -2.90 7.11 0.41
CA MET A 24 -3.22 8.29 1.21
C MET A 24 -3.87 9.35 0.32
N GLN A 25 -5.01 9.86 0.76
CA GLN A 25 -5.81 10.87 0.08
C GLN A 25 -6.08 12.05 1.01
N GLY A 26 -6.52 13.15 0.39
CA GLY A 26 -6.76 14.43 1.04
C GLY A 26 -5.51 15.30 1.11
N VAL A 27 -5.72 16.60 1.30
CA VAL A 27 -4.66 17.61 1.38
C VAL A 27 -3.65 17.25 2.47
N HIS A 28 -4.14 16.78 3.62
CA HIS A 28 -3.31 16.41 4.76
C HIS A 28 -2.85 14.95 4.75
N LYS A 29 -3.14 14.17 3.69
CA LYS A 29 -2.82 12.73 3.62
C LYS A 29 -3.24 11.97 4.89
N ASN A 30 -4.38 12.33 5.48
CA ASN A 30 -4.88 11.76 6.73
C ASN A 30 -5.84 10.58 6.50
N TYR A 31 -6.28 10.34 5.26
CA TYR A 31 -7.22 9.28 4.94
C TYR A 31 -6.58 8.27 3.99
N GLY A 32 -6.33 7.07 4.47
CA GLY A 32 -5.82 5.96 3.67
C GLY A 32 -6.94 5.07 3.16
N ILE A 33 -6.96 4.76 1.87
CA ILE A 33 -7.85 3.73 1.31
C ILE A 33 -7.05 2.55 0.81
N CYS A 34 -7.57 1.33 0.93
CA CYS A 34 -6.89 0.18 0.34
C CYS A 34 -6.67 0.39 -1.17
N SER A 35 -5.46 0.13 -1.66
CA SER A 35 -5.12 0.31 -3.08
C SER A 35 -5.94 -0.61 -4.00
N ARG A 36 -6.52 -1.69 -3.47
CA ARG A 36 -7.41 -2.61 -4.20
C ARG A 36 -8.89 -2.23 -4.07
N LYS A 37 -9.23 -1.05 -3.54
CA LYS A 37 -10.61 -0.55 -3.44
C LYS A 37 -11.31 -0.54 -4.80
N ARG A 38 -10.66 -0.07 -5.88
CA ARG A 38 -11.26 -0.07 -7.23
C ARG A 38 -11.32 -1.48 -7.84
N GLY A 39 -10.24 -2.25 -7.77
CA GLY A 39 -10.15 -3.56 -8.44
C GLY A 39 -10.85 -4.73 -7.72
N ARG A 40 -11.00 -4.68 -6.39
CA ARG A 40 -11.59 -5.75 -5.56
C ARG A 40 -12.73 -5.25 -4.67
N LYS A 41 -13.23 -4.02 -4.90
CA LYS A 41 -14.27 -3.37 -4.08
C LYS A 41 -13.98 -3.40 -2.57
N CYS A 42 -12.69 -3.39 -2.22
CA CYS A 42 -12.24 -3.48 -0.83
C CYS A 42 -12.68 -2.25 -0.03
N LYS A 43 -13.30 -2.48 1.13
CA LYS A 43 -13.80 -1.42 2.03
C LYS A 43 -12.77 -0.95 3.05
N ALA A 44 -11.64 -1.65 3.16
CA ALA A 44 -10.60 -1.33 4.12
C ALA A 44 -10.04 0.10 3.96
N ARG A 45 -9.88 0.77 5.09
CA ARG A 45 -9.49 2.18 5.18
C ARG A 45 -8.74 2.47 6.49
N LEU A 46 -7.92 3.49 6.46
CA LEU A 46 -7.12 3.98 7.58
C LEU A 46 -7.41 5.47 7.77
N ARG A 47 -7.38 5.95 9.01
CA ARG A 47 -7.28 7.37 9.33
C ARG A 47 -6.06 7.62 10.19
N LEU A 48 -5.34 8.68 9.86
CA LEU A 48 -4.25 9.18 10.69
C LEU A 48 -4.63 10.50 11.34
N ASN A 49 -4.05 10.76 12.51
CA ASN A 49 -4.09 12.08 13.13
C ASN A 49 -3.11 13.04 12.44
N LYS A 50 -3.08 14.29 12.94
CA LYS A 50 -2.15 15.34 12.47
C LYS A 50 -0.67 14.99 12.74
N CYS A 51 -0.40 14.10 13.69
CA CYS A 51 0.93 13.60 14.03
C CYS A 51 1.38 12.44 13.11
N GLY A 52 0.53 11.96 12.19
CA GLY A 52 0.84 10.85 11.31
C GLY A 52 0.67 9.47 11.96
N GLU A 53 -0.03 9.38 13.08
CA GLU A 53 -0.33 8.14 13.79
C GLU A 53 -1.70 7.61 13.40
N ILE A 54 -1.84 6.30 13.29
CA ILE A 54 -3.09 5.66 12.89
C ILE A 54 -4.08 5.70 14.06
N VAL A 55 -5.10 6.56 13.95
CA VAL A 55 -6.19 6.64 14.94
C VAL A 55 -7.33 5.68 14.65
N PHE A 56 -7.44 5.21 13.41
CA PHE A 56 -8.46 4.26 13.00
C PHE A 56 -7.95 3.37 11.88
N ALA A 57 -8.14 2.07 12.03
CA ALA A 57 -7.79 1.09 11.01
C ALA A 57 -8.91 0.08 10.81
N GLU A 58 -9.57 0.15 9.67
CA GLU A 58 -10.51 -0.87 9.22
C GLU A 58 -9.77 -1.81 8.26
N THR A 59 -9.31 -2.94 8.79
CA THR A 59 -8.52 -3.95 8.06
C THR A 59 -9.39 -5.12 7.56
N ASN A 60 -10.68 -4.89 7.38
CA ASN A 60 -11.58 -5.88 6.77
C ASN A 60 -11.37 -5.92 5.25
N HIS A 61 -10.42 -6.76 4.82
CA HIS A 61 -10.07 -6.95 3.43
C HIS A 61 -10.83 -8.12 2.82
N SER A 62 -11.63 -7.86 1.79
CA SER A 62 -12.27 -8.91 0.97
C SER A 62 -11.31 -9.59 -0.03
N HIS A 63 -10.00 -9.48 0.18
CA HIS A 63 -8.99 -10.04 -0.72
C HIS A 63 -7.69 -10.37 0.05
N PRO A 64 -6.88 -11.32 -0.45
CA PRO A 64 -5.59 -11.63 0.15
C PRO A 64 -4.59 -10.47 0.00
N PRO A 65 -3.56 -10.40 0.87
CA PRO A 65 -2.51 -9.39 0.75
C PRO A 65 -1.81 -9.47 -0.61
N PRO A 66 -1.49 -8.33 -1.26
CA PRO A 66 -0.71 -8.34 -2.48
C PRO A 66 0.72 -8.80 -2.19
N LYS A 67 1.31 -9.60 -3.10
CA LYS A 67 2.74 -9.90 -3.04
C LYS A 67 3.52 -8.67 -3.50
N LEU A 68 4.36 -8.16 -2.63
CA LEU A 68 5.24 -7.02 -2.89
C LEU A 68 6.67 -7.50 -2.78
N MET A 69 7.50 -7.16 -3.76
CA MET A 69 8.93 -7.37 -3.69
C MET A 69 9.66 -6.03 -3.58
N LYS A 70 10.61 -5.96 -2.67
CA LYS A 70 11.52 -4.82 -2.52
C LYS A 70 12.74 -5.05 -3.39
N ASN A 71 13.06 -4.10 -4.27
CA ASN A 71 14.25 -4.11 -5.11
C ASN A 71 15.47 -3.59 -4.33
N ALA A 72 16.69 -3.78 -4.87
CA ALA A 72 17.94 -3.30 -4.27
C ALA A 72 17.93 -1.79 -3.98
N ASN A 73 17.26 -0.99 -4.82
CA ASN A 73 17.10 0.46 -4.66
C ASN A 73 16.08 0.86 -3.56
N GLY A 74 15.53 -0.09 -2.82
CA GLY A 74 14.55 0.17 -1.77
C GLY A 74 13.11 0.41 -2.25
N GLN A 75 12.87 0.34 -3.55
CA GLN A 75 11.56 0.49 -4.18
C GLN A 75 10.78 -0.82 -4.19
N TYR A 76 9.44 -0.74 -4.24
CA TYR A 76 8.55 -1.89 -4.23
C TYR A 76 7.92 -2.15 -5.60
N VAL A 77 7.74 -3.43 -5.93
CA VAL A 77 7.06 -3.89 -7.15
C VAL A 77 5.93 -4.83 -6.75
N ARG A 78 4.77 -4.71 -7.41
CA ARG A 78 3.67 -5.66 -7.22
C ARG A 78 3.91 -6.88 -8.09
N ILE A 79 3.77 -8.06 -7.50
CA ILE A 79 3.80 -9.33 -8.22
C ILE A 79 2.37 -9.87 -8.19
N ASP A 80 1.60 -9.61 -9.25
CA ASP A 80 0.37 -10.37 -9.54
C ASP A 80 0.85 -11.62 -10.30
N ASN A 81 0.41 -12.81 -9.87
CA ASN A 81 0.94 -14.12 -10.25
C ASN A 81 1.52 -14.23 -11.68
N GLY A 82 2.85 -14.39 -11.79
CA GLY A 82 3.48 -15.18 -12.85
C GLY A 82 4.10 -14.45 -14.05
N GLU A 83 4.84 -13.35 -13.89
CA GLU A 83 5.91 -13.01 -14.85
C GLU A 83 6.88 -12.00 -14.24
N PHE A 84 8.03 -12.50 -13.76
CA PHE A 84 9.23 -11.69 -13.76
C PHE A 84 9.66 -11.59 -15.22
N SER A 85 9.20 -10.57 -15.94
CA SER A 85 9.98 -10.13 -17.09
C SER A 85 11.29 -9.61 -16.51
N TYR A 86 12.35 -10.38 -16.78
CA TYR A 86 13.73 -10.00 -16.57
C TYR A 86 13.90 -8.52 -16.92
N LEU A 87 14.26 -7.69 -15.94
CA LEU A 87 14.90 -6.43 -16.26
C LEU A 87 16.33 -6.79 -16.68
N PRO A 88 16.72 -6.57 -17.95
CA PRO A 88 18.10 -6.78 -18.36
C PRO A 88 18.97 -5.80 -17.57
N ILE A 89 20.05 -6.34 -17.01
CA ILE A 89 21.19 -5.58 -16.49
C ILE A 89 22.00 -5.11 -17.69
#